data_AF-A0A516H5U4-F1
#
_entry.id   AF-A0A516H5U4-F1
#
_cell.length_a   1.000
_cell.length_b   1.000
_cell.length_c   1.000
_cell.angle_alpha   90.00
_cell.angle_beta   90.00
_cell.angle_gamma   90.00
#
_symmetry.space_group_name_H-M   'P 1'
#
loop_
_entity.id
_entity.type
_entity.pdbx_description
1 polymer ?
#
loop_
_entity_poly.entity_id
_entity_poly.type
_entity_poly.pdbx_seq_one_letter_code
_entity_poly.pdbx_strand_id
1 'polypeptide(L)'
;MPALIADADTPPIIPSVARQIAKPLRQSPRTNGSCHRNPEVIAMLRRSALLVAIFSVAISLAPERLLAACLGAVAQRERVMPSRVMPANFQPAAVPTSSVRVTFVGHATFLLETPQGVAAATDYNDYIRPSVRPDIVTMNYAHTTHYTDHPEPGIRHVLRGWSYQDKPARHNVQFKDMRVRNVPTNIRNYGNGTEFDGNSIFIFEVGDLCLAHLGHLHHKLTPGHLADIGRIDVLFVPVDGGFTLNIFDMQEVITQLAAPLVVPMHYFSESTLERFLARLRDSHEIKLNDGPSTLISRNTIPKKPSVMVLPGPH
;
A
#
# COMPACT_ATOMS: atom_id res chain seq x y z
N MET A 1 36.71 -1.13 58.38
CA MET A 1 37.15 0.23 58.77
C MET A 1 38.66 0.30 58.63
N PRO A 2 39.28 1.35 58.04
CA PRO A 2 38.76 2.53 57.32
C PRO A 2 39.02 2.41 55.79
N ALA A 3 38.15 2.87 54.87
CA ALA A 3 37.80 4.25 54.51
C ALA A 3 39.00 5.03 53.91
N LEU A 4 39.12 5.03 52.58
CA LEU A 4 39.90 6.00 51.81
C LEU A 4 38.92 6.82 50.97
N ILE A 5 38.93 8.11 51.28
CA ILE A 5 38.06 9.17 50.76
C ILE A 5 38.54 9.53 49.36
N ALA A 6 37.59 9.62 48.43
CA ALA A 6 37.80 10.14 47.09
C ALA A 6 37.76 11.68 47.15
N ASP A 7 38.85 12.32 46.74
CA ASP A 7 38.85 13.75 46.42
C ASP A 7 38.27 13.95 45.01
N ALA A 8 37.22 14.76 44.96
CA ALA A 8 36.67 15.35 43.76
C ALA A 8 37.25 16.76 43.63
N ASP A 9 37.99 17.03 42.55
CA ASP A 9 38.10 18.39 41.98
C ASP A 9 38.90 18.36 40.68
N THR A 10 38.20 18.30 39.54
CA THR A 10 38.77 18.77 38.27
C THR A 10 37.63 19.22 37.33
N PRO A 11 37.52 20.52 37.00
CA PRO A 11 36.51 21.00 36.06
C PRO A 11 36.93 20.71 34.60
N PRO A 12 35.98 20.43 33.69
CA PRO A 12 36.30 20.21 32.28
C PRO A 12 36.61 21.52 31.56
N ILE A 13 37.66 21.46 30.73
CA ILE A 13 38.13 22.54 29.86
C ILE A 13 37.13 22.80 28.73
N ILE A 14 36.70 24.06 28.62
CA ILE A 14 35.89 24.61 27.53
C ILE A 14 36.79 24.86 26.30
N PRO A 15 36.44 24.43 25.08
CA PRO A 15 37.06 24.97 23.87
C PRO A 15 36.33 26.24 23.40
N SER A 16 37.10 27.32 23.31
CA SER A 16 36.68 28.64 22.80
C SER A 16 36.78 28.72 21.27
N VAL A 17 35.62 28.95 20.63
CA VAL A 17 35.28 29.99 19.64
C VAL A 17 36.12 30.17 18.34
N ALA A 18 35.39 29.95 17.24
CA ALA A 18 35.32 30.66 15.95
C ALA A 18 36.49 30.69 14.94
N ARG A 19 36.16 30.32 13.68
CA ARG A 19 36.13 31.29 12.56
C ARG A 19 35.37 30.78 11.32
N GLN A 20 34.24 31.44 11.11
CA GLN A 20 33.61 31.89 9.87
C GLN A 20 34.43 31.78 8.57
N ILE A 21 33.88 31.11 7.54
CA ILE A 21 34.13 31.46 6.12
C ILE A 21 32.79 31.34 5.37
N ALA A 22 32.14 32.49 5.16
CA ALA A 22 31.02 32.64 4.23
C ALA A 22 31.57 32.63 2.79
N LYS A 23 30.99 31.79 1.92
CA LYS A 23 31.26 31.77 0.47
C LYS A 23 30.17 32.57 -0.26
N PRO A 24 30.50 33.45 -1.21
CA PRO A 24 29.53 34.34 -1.83
C PRO A 24 28.66 33.62 -2.87
N LEU A 25 27.39 34.01 -2.90
CA LEU A 25 26.39 33.67 -3.91
C LEU A 25 26.84 34.16 -5.30
N ARG A 26 26.96 33.23 -6.26
CA ARG A 26 27.12 33.55 -7.69
C ARG A 26 25.77 33.99 -8.25
N GLN A 27 25.78 35.19 -8.82
CA GLN A 27 24.68 35.77 -9.56
C GLN A 27 24.48 35.07 -10.91
N SER A 28 23.23 34.81 -11.26
CA SER A 28 22.78 34.36 -12.58
C SER A 28 22.82 35.51 -13.59
N PRO A 29 23.35 35.32 -14.82
CA PRO A 29 23.20 36.31 -15.87
C PRO A 29 21.81 36.22 -16.51
N ARG A 30 21.07 37.33 -16.42
CA ARG A 30 19.92 37.61 -17.27
C ARG A 30 20.36 37.59 -18.73
N THR A 31 19.69 36.80 -19.57
CA THR A 31 19.71 36.99 -21.02
C THR A 31 18.31 37.40 -21.47
N ASN A 32 18.23 38.64 -21.96
CA ASN A 32 17.15 39.14 -22.78
C ASN A 32 17.33 38.56 -24.19
N GLY A 33 16.30 37.91 -24.74
CA GLY A 33 16.18 37.56 -26.16
C GLY A 33 14.70 37.43 -26.47
N SER A 34 14.05 38.55 -26.81
CA SER A 34 13.74 38.94 -28.19
C SER A 34 12.77 37.99 -28.89
N CYS A 35 11.53 38.46 -28.90
CA CYS A 35 10.43 38.11 -29.77
C CYS A 35 10.86 38.01 -31.24
N HIS A 36 10.71 36.84 -31.86
CA HIS A 36 10.53 36.73 -33.30
C HIS A 36 9.16 36.11 -33.58
N ARG A 37 8.21 36.96 -33.94
CA ARG A 37 7.04 36.58 -34.73
C ARG A 37 7.52 36.34 -36.14
N ASN A 38 7.27 35.15 -36.67
CA ASN A 38 7.37 34.89 -38.09
C ASN A 38 5.95 34.93 -38.67
N PRO A 39 5.59 35.95 -39.46
CA PRO A 39 4.37 35.95 -40.26
C PRO A 39 4.61 35.15 -41.54
N GLU A 40 3.53 34.67 -42.15
CA GLU A 40 3.46 33.99 -43.45
C GLU A 40 3.75 32.48 -43.45
N VAL A 41 2.68 31.69 -43.30
CA VAL A 41 2.27 30.74 -44.37
C VAL A 41 0.74 30.71 -44.39
N ILE A 42 0.18 31.39 -45.39
CA ILE A 42 -1.25 31.51 -45.69
C ILE A 42 -1.66 30.40 -46.68
N ALA A 43 -2.78 29.74 -46.35
CA ALA A 43 -3.86 29.18 -47.20
C ALA A 43 -3.60 28.23 -48.39
N MET A 44 -4.34 27.11 -48.42
CA MET A 44 -5.42 26.79 -49.39
C MET A 44 -5.94 25.35 -49.12
N LEU A 45 -7.20 25.14 -48.70
CA LEU A 45 -8.44 25.01 -49.49
C LEU A 45 -8.47 23.86 -50.52
N ARG A 46 -9.28 22.81 -50.26
CA ARG A 46 -10.39 22.26 -51.10
C ARG A 46 -10.73 20.81 -50.68
N ARG A 47 -11.93 20.58 -50.12
CA ARG A 47 -13.13 19.99 -50.77
C ARG A 47 -12.91 18.59 -51.37
N SER A 48 -13.62 17.58 -50.84
CA SER A 48 -14.34 16.57 -51.64
C SER A 48 -15.31 15.77 -50.75
N ALA A 49 -16.55 15.70 -51.20
CA ALA A 49 -17.65 14.94 -50.63
C ALA A 49 -18.06 13.83 -51.61
N LEU A 50 -18.63 12.75 -51.05
CA LEU A 50 -19.65 11.85 -51.62
C LEU A 50 -19.25 10.75 -52.64
N LEU A 51 -19.56 9.49 -52.29
CA LEU A 51 -20.12 8.37 -53.12
C LEU A 51 -20.13 7.07 -52.25
N VAL A 52 -21.23 6.68 -51.60
CA VAL A 52 -22.37 5.80 -52.03
C VAL A 52 -22.00 4.35 -52.38
N ALA A 53 -22.46 3.40 -51.54
CA ALA A 53 -23.00 2.06 -51.88
C ALA A 53 -23.36 1.35 -50.54
N ILE A 54 -24.59 1.47 -50.00
CA ILE A 54 -25.77 0.61 -50.22
C ILE A 54 -25.41 -0.88 -50.44
N PHE A 55 -25.57 -1.69 -49.38
CA PHE A 55 -26.01 -3.07 -49.52
C PHE A 55 -27.02 -3.39 -48.41
N SER A 56 -28.29 -3.43 -48.81
CA SER A 56 -29.41 -3.93 -48.04
C SER A 56 -29.56 -5.43 -48.29
N VAL A 57 -29.57 -6.26 -47.25
CA VAL A 57 -30.30 -7.53 -47.26
C VAL A 57 -31.00 -7.67 -45.91
N ALA A 58 -32.32 -7.48 -45.94
CA ALA A 58 -33.26 -7.95 -44.94
C ALA A 58 -33.90 -9.26 -45.44
N ILE A 59 -34.74 -9.87 -44.58
CA ILE A 59 -35.68 -11.01 -44.81
C ILE A 59 -35.07 -12.35 -44.34
N SER A 60 -35.61 -13.10 -43.37
CA SER A 60 -37.01 -13.29 -42.97
C SER A 60 -37.21 -13.71 -41.51
N LEU A 61 -38.34 -13.25 -40.96
CA LEU A 61 -39.07 -13.72 -39.77
C LEU A 61 -39.74 -15.08 -40.05
N ALA A 62 -39.72 -16.02 -39.09
CA ALA A 62 -40.88 -16.54 -38.30
C ALA A 62 -41.12 -18.05 -38.55
N PRO A 63 -41.97 -18.77 -37.79
CA PRO A 63 -42.58 -18.49 -36.46
C PRO A 63 -42.36 -19.63 -35.43
N GLU A 64 -42.63 -19.31 -34.16
CA GLU A 64 -42.97 -20.30 -33.13
C GLU A 64 -44.24 -21.08 -33.52
N ARG A 65 -44.24 -22.39 -33.26
CA ARG A 65 -45.46 -23.18 -33.13
C ARG A 65 -45.49 -23.81 -31.74
N LEU A 66 -46.31 -23.22 -30.87
CA LEU A 66 -46.94 -23.93 -29.76
C LEU A 66 -47.77 -25.08 -30.33
N LEU A 67 -47.57 -26.28 -29.78
CA LEU A 67 -48.57 -27.34 -29.76
C LEU A 67 -48.48 -28.02 -28.40
N ALA A 68 -49.47 -27.72 -27.55
CA ALA A 68 -49.81 -28.52 -26.40
C ALA A 68 -50.55 -29.78 -26.89
N ALA A 69 -50.14 -30.95 -26.42
CA ALA A 69 -50.96 -32.15 -26.45
C ALA A 69 -50.66 -33.00 -25.20
N CYS A 70 -51.67 -33.11 -24.34
CA CYS A 70 -51.73 -34.04 -23.22
C CYS A 70 -51.63 -35.48 -23.72
N LEU A 71 -50.82 -36.33 -23.08
CA LEU A 71 -51.10 -37.72 -22.70
C LEU A 71 -49.83 -38.41 -22.18
N GLY A 72 -49.96 -39.06 -21.02
CA GLY A 72 -49.13 -40.20 -20.63
C GLY A 72 -47.94 -39.89 -19.73
N ALA A 73 -48.15 -39.92 -18.41
CA ALA A 73 -47.08 -40.20 -17.47
C ALA A 73 -46.54 -41.61 -17.73
N VAL A 74 -45.46 -41.70 -18.51
CA VAL A 74 -44.59 -42.88 -18.53
C VAL A 74 -43.46 -42.58 -17.58
N ALA A 75 -43.42 -43.30 -16.45
CA ALA A 75 -42.28 -43.30 -15.54
C ALA A 75 -41.05 -43.83 -16.29
N GLN A 76 -40.31 -42.94 -16.95
CA GLN A 76 -38.96 -43.24 -17.37
C GLN A 76 -38.12 -43.22 -16.09
N ARG A 77 -37.54 -44.39 -15.76
CA ARG A 77 -36.45 -44.46 -14.79
C ARG A 77 -35.40 -43.43 -15.20
N GLU A 78 -35.33 -42.34 -14.47
CA GLU A 78 -34.25 -41.37 -14.61
C GLU A 78 -32.96 -42.12 -14.38
N ARG A 79 -32.22 -42.32 -15.47
CA ARG A 79 -30.82 -42.65 -15.40
C ARG A 79 -30.19 -41.43 -14.73
N VAL A 80 -29.90 -41.56 -13.43
CA VAL A 80 -29.22 -40.54 -12.63
C VAL A 80 -27.95 -40.15 -13.39
N MET A 81 -28.01 -39.01 -14.08
CA MET A 81 -26.84 -38.39 -14.65
C MET A 81 -26.01 -37.97 -13.44
N PRO A 82 -24.71 -38.30 -13.38
CA PRO A 82 -23.87 -37.80 -12.31
C PRO A 82 -23.99 -36.28 -12.34
N SER A 83 -24.41 -35.70 -11.22
CA SER A 83 -24.47 -34.26 -11.01
C SER A 83 -23.17 -33.67 -11.50
N ARG A 84 -23.23 -32.93 -12.62
CA ARG A 84 -22.08 -32.24 -13.16
C ARG A 84 -21.70 -31.19 -12.12
N VAL A 85 -20.69 -31.48 -11.32
CA VAL A 85 -20.08 -30.51 -10.42
C VAL A 85 -19.51 -29.43 -11.33
N MET A 86 -20.24 -28.33 -11.48
CA MET A 86 -19.69 -27.11 -12.05
C MET A 86 -18.84 -26.51 -10.93
N PRO A 87 -17.50 -26.52 -11.03
CA PRO A 87 -16.70 -25.80 -10.07
C PRO A 87 -17.18 -24.34 -10.13
N ALA A 88 -17.66 -23.82 -9.00
CA ALA A 88 -17.97 -22.41 -8.88
C ALA A 88 -16.66 -21.67 -9.14
N ASN A 89 -16.51 -21.08 -10.33
CA ASN A 89 -15.41 -20.18 -10.60
C ASN A 89 -15.72 -18.89 -9.84
N PHE A 90 -15.31 -18.86 -8.57
CA PHE A 90 -15.46 -17.70 -7.70
C PHE A 90 -14.48 -16.64 -8.19
N GLN A 91 -14.87 -15.90 -9.23
CA GLN A 91 -14.14 -14.72 -9.66
C GLN A 91 -14.42 -13.63 -8.62
N PRO A 92 -13.40 -13.11 -7.92
CA PRO A 92 -13.59 -11.97 -7.04
C PRO A 92 -14.29 -10.85 -7.80
N ALA A 93 -15.28 -10.21 -7.18
CA ALA A 93 -15.95 -9.08 -7.80
C ALA A 93 -14.92 -8.00 -8.15
N ALA A 94 -14.93 -7.56 -9.41
CA ALA A 94 -14.01 -6.56 -9.93
C ALA A 94 -13.96 -5.32 -9.02
N VAL A 95 -12.76 -4.77 -8.81
CA VAL A 95 -12.58 -3.57 -7.99
C VAL A 95 -13.14 -2.37 -8.77
N PRO A 96 -14.09 -1.60 -8.19
CA PRO A 96 -14.64 -0.42 -8.85
C PRO A 96 -13.57 0.64 -9.12
N THR A 97 -13.74 1.42 -10.20
CA THR A 97 -12.84 2.54 -10.54
C THR A 97 -12.60 3.47 -9.35
N SER A 98 -11.37 4.00 -9.23
CA SER A 98 -10.95 4.90 -8.14
C SER A 98 -11.10 4.33 -6.73
N SER A 99 -11.12 3.00 -6.62
CA SER A 99 -11.14 2.29 -5.35
C SER A 99 -9.97 1.32 -5.27
N VAL A 100 -9.56 0.97 -4.06
CA VAL A 100 -8.65 -0.12 -3.77
C VAL A 100 -9.37 -1.09 -2.85
N ARG A 101 -9.31 -2.38 -3.16
CA ARG A 101 -9.71 -3.41 -2.21
C ARG A 101 -8.52 -3.69 -1.30
N VAL A 102 -8.75 -3.56 0.00
CA VAL A 102 -7.78 -3.87 1.03
C VAL A 102 -8.28 -5.09 1.78
N THR A 103 -7.48 -6.16 1.78
CA THR A 103 -7.78 -7.38 2.50
C THR A 103 -6.65 -7.66 3.49
N PHE A 104 -6.97 -7.74 4.78
CA PHE A 104 -6.04 -8.22 5.78
C PHE A 104 -5.87 -9.74 5.64
N VAL A 105 -4.68 -10.17 5.29
CA VAL A 105 -4.34 -11.59 5.11
C VAL A 105 -3.90 -12.18 6.45
N GLY A 106 -3.14 -11.43 7.22
CA GLY A 106 -2.70 -11.79 8.57
C GLY A 106 -1.36 -11.17 8.94
N HIS A 107 -1.06 -11.10 10.24
CA HIS A 107 0.18 -10.52 10.78
C HIS A 107 0.44 -9.08 10.28
N ALA A 108 1.31 -8.90 9.29
CA ALA A 108 1.60 -7.62 8.63
C ALA A 108 1.24 -7.62 7.13
N THR A 109 0.64 -8.69 6.62
CA THR A 109 0.34 -8.86 5.19
C THR A 109 -1.07 -8.38 4.87
N PHE A 110 -1.13 -7.38 4.02
CA PHE A 110 -2.33 -6.92 3.32
C PHE A 110 -2.22 -7.23 1.83
N LEU A 111 -3.31 -7.72 1.25
CA LEU A 111 -3.52 -7.79 -0.19
C LEU A 111 -4.23 -6.52 -0.65
N LEU A 112 -3.64 -5.82 -1.60
CA LEU A 112 -4.16 -4.62 -2.23
C LEU A 112 -4.51 -4.94 -3.69
N GLU A 113 -5.77 -4.75 -4.07
CA GLU A 113 -6.23 -5.01 -5.44
C GLU A 113 -6.81 -3.75 -6.09
N THR A 114 -6.47 -3.53 -7.36
CA THR A 114 -6.82 -2.30 -8.10
C THR A 114 -7.82 -2.53 -9.23
N PRO A 115 -8.42 -1.47 -9.78
CA PRO A 115 -9.39 -1.58 -10.89
C PRO A 115 -8.82 -2.21 -12.16
N GLN A 116 -7.52 -2.02 -12.47
CA GLN A 116 -6.87 -2.70 -13.61
C GLN A 116 -6.34 -4.10 -13.29
N GLY A 117 -6.76 -4.66 -12.14
CA GLY A 117 -6.43 -6.01 -11.72
C GLY A 117 -4.96 -6.19 -11.36
N VAL A 118 -4.32 -5.18 -10.76
CA VAL A 118 -3.04 -5.36 -10.07
C VAL A 118 -3.34 -5.94 -8.70
N ALA A 119 -2.58 -6.96 -8.30
CA ALA A 119 -2.54 -7.44 -6.93
C ALA A 119 -1.17 -7.16 -6.30
N ALA A 120 -1.14 -6.52 -5.13
CA ALA A 120 0.08 -6.32 -4.36
C ALA A 120 -0.05 -6.90 -2.94
N ALA A 121 1.01 -7.55 -2.45
CA ALA A 121 1.07 -8.06 -1.08
C ALA A 121 2.18 -7.37 -0.27
N THR A 122 1.81 -6.85 0.90
CA THR A 122 2.76 -6.23 1.85
C THR A 122 3.41 -7.26 2.75
N ASP A 123 4.64 -6.98 3.20
CA ASP A 123 5.46 -7.85 4.06
C ASP A 123 5.34 -9.35 3.71
N TYR A 124 5.51 -9.64 2.42
CA TYR A 124 5.26 -10.97 1.88
C TYR A 124 6.34 -11.96 2.34
N ASN A 125 5.91 -13.01 3.04
CA ASN A 125 6.79 -14.02 3.63
C ASN A 125 6.59 -15.43 3.05
N ASP A 126 5.71 -15.58 2.05
CA ASP A 126 5.36 -16.85 1.38
C ASP A 126 4.80 -17.96 2.30
N TYR A 127 4.56 -17.66 3.58
CA TYR A 127 3.87 -18.53 4.53
C TYR A 127 2.43 -18.04 4.81
N ILE A 128 2.25 -16.75 5.05
CA ILE A 128 0.95 -16.06 5.09
C ILE A 128 0.63 -15.59 3.67
N ARG A 129 -0.04 -16.44 2.90
CA ARG A 129 -0.28 -16.20 1.48
C ARG A 129 -1.62 -15.52 1.20
N PRO A 130 -1.65 -14.48 0.35
CA PRO A 130 -2.90 -13.98 -0.20
C PRO A 130 -3.59 -15.08 -1.03
N SER A 131 -4.92 -14.97 -1.19
CA SER A 131 -5.74 -15.92 -1.97
C SER A 131 -5.48 -15.87 -3.47
N VAL A 132 -4.83 -14.81 -3.95
CA VAL A 132 -4.42 -14.62 -5.34
C VAL A 132 -2.91 -14.38 -5.39
N ARG A 133 -2.25 -14.87 -6.44
CA ARG A 133 -0.82 -14.59 -6.62
C ARG A 133 -0.63 -13.08 -6.89
N PRO A 134 0.18 -12.37 -6.09
CA PRO A 134 0.43 -10.95 -6.29
C PRO A 134 1.33 -10.70 -7.51
N ASP A 135 1.11 -9.58 -8.20
CA ASP A 135 2.04 -9.04 -9.19
C ASP A 135 3.24 -8.36 -8.52
N ILE A 136 2.99 -7.68 -7.41
CA ILE A 136 3.98 -6.91 -6.64
C ILE A 136 4.02 -7.43 -5.21
N VAL A 137 5.22 -7.66 -4.69
CA VAL A 137 5.40 -7.93 -3.25
C VAL A 137 6.38 -6.94 -2.66
N THR A 138 6.08 -6.45 -1.48
CA THR A 138 7.04 -5.70 -0.65
C THR A 138 7.45 -6.57 0.53
N MET A 139 8.70 -6.42 0.98
CA MET A 139 9.27 -7.22 2.06
C MET A 139 10.11 -6.34 2.97
N ASN A 140 10.15 -6.65 4.26
CA ASN A 140 11.02 -5.98 5.22
C ASN A 140 11.92 -7.01 5.92
N TYR A 141 13.17 -6.64 6.21
CA TYR A 141 14.18 -7.61 6.67
C TYR A 141 13.96 -8.11 8.11
N ALA A 142 13.21 -7.34 8.91
CA ALA A 142 13.04 -7.50 10.36
C ALA A 142 13.12 -8.93 10.90
N HIS A 143 12.23 -9.81 10.44
CA HIS A 143 12.21 -11.23 10.78
C HIS A 143 11.68 -12.05 9.59
N THR A 144 11.87 -13.37 9.63
CA THR A 144 11.38 -14.29 8.58
C THR A 144 9.85 -14.27 8.41
N THR A 145 9.12 -13.68 9.34
CA THR A 145 7.67 -13.41 9.21
C THR A 145 7.34 -12.20 8.32
N HIS A 146 8.33 -11.50 7.75
CA HIS A 146 8.15 -10.30 6.91
C HIS A 146 8.78 -10.41 5.52
N TYR A 147 9.50 -11.49 5.23
CA TYR A 147 10.13 -11.72 3.93
C TYR A 147 10.34 -13.20 3.64
N THR A 148 10.63 -13.51 2.38
CA THR A 148 11.15 -14.80 1.96
C THR A 148 12.32 -14.59 1.00
N ASP A 149 13.26 -15.54 0.98
CA ASP A 149 14.29 -15.62 -0.05
C ASP A 149 13.88 -16.40 -1.29
N HIS A 150 12.70 -17.03 -1.22
CA HIS A 150 12.12 -17.84 -2.27
C HIS A 150 10.70 -17.36 -2.59
N PRO A 151 10.53 -16.13 -3.13
CA PRO A 151 9.21 -15.67 -3.53
C PRO A 151 8.59 -16.61 -4.55
N GLU A 152 7.25 -16.77 -4.50
CA GLU A 152 6.52 -17.60 -5.44
C GLU A 152 6.88 -17.26 -6.91
N PRO A 153 7.23 -18.26 -7.73
CA PRO A 153 7.53 -18.02 -9.14
C PRO A 153 6.39 -17.30 -9.87
N GLY A 154 6.75 -16.30 -10.69
CA GLY A 154 5.78 -15.53 -11.48
C GLY A 154 5.30 -14.24 -10.82
N ILE A 155 5.68 -13.96 -9.57
CA ILE A 155 5.60 -12.60 -9.01
C ILE A 155 6.49 -11.68 -9.85
N ARG A 156 5.93 -10.56 -10.32
CA ARG A 156 6.57 -9.71 -11.33
C ARG A 156 7.55 -8.71 -10.72
N HIS A 157 7.21 -8.15 -9.56
CA HIS A 157 8.01 -7.16 -8.86
C HIS A 157 8.22 -7.59 -7.41
N VAL A 158 9.45 -7.98 -7.07
CA VAL A 158 9.86 -8.30 -5.70
C VAL A 158 10.66 -7.14 -5.14
N LEU A 159 10.06 -6.39 -4.21
CA LEU A 159 10.60 -5.16 -3.65
C LEU A 159 11.09 -5.39 -2.22
N ARG A 160 12.36 -5.78 -2.09
CA ARG A 160 13.03 -5.90 -0.78
C ARG A 160 13.28 -4.51 -0.20
N GLY A 161 12.77 -4.27 0.99
CA GLY A 161 12.91 -3.02 1.75
C GLY A 161 14.30 -2.76 2.31
N TRP A 162 15.23 -3.69 2.09
CA TRP A 162 16.64 -3.60 2.45
C TRP A 162 17.52 -3.92 1.24
N SER A 163 18.82 -3.76 1.40
CA SER A 163 19.81 -4.01 0.37
C SER A 163 20.99 -4.78 0.95
N TYR A 164 21.55 -5.70 0.16
CA TYR A 164 22.84 -6.36 0.47
C TYR A 164 24.05 -5.52 0.03
N GLN A 165 23.80 -4.46 -0.74
CA GLN A 165 24.78 -3.43 -1.05
C GLN A 165 24.68 -2.39 0.07
N ASP A 166 25.81 -1.85 0.55
CA ASP A 166 25.91 -0.85 1.65
C ASP A 166 25.26 0.52 1.29
N LYS A 167 23.99 0.49 0.89
CA LYS A 167 23.16 1.59 0.45
C LYS A 167 21.70 1.26 0.79
N PRO A 168 20.91 2.23 1.24
CA PRO A 168 19.48 2.04 1.45
C PRO A 168 18.75 1.55 0.20
N ALA A 169 17.76 0.66 0.35
CA ALA A 169 16.89 0.27 -0.75
C ALA A 169 16.12 1.47 -1.31
N ARG A 170 16.01 1.58 -2.63
CA ARG A 170 15.24 2.63 -3.31
C ARG A 170 14.40 2.01 -4.42
N HIS A 171 13.09 2.08 -4.26
CA HIS A 171 12.07 1.56 -5.16
C HIS A 171 11.15 2.71 -5.58
N ASN A 172 10.81 2.71 -6.86
CA ASN A 172 9.75 3.53 -7.45
C ASN A 172 9.28 2.82 -8.71
N VAL A 173 8.34 1.90 -8.54
CA VAL A 173 7.83 1.02 -9.61
C VAL A 173 6.42 1.45 -9.96
N GLN A 174 6.16 1.66 -11.25
CA GLN A 174 4.81 1.80 -11.80
C GLN A 174 4.44 0.50 -12.51
N PHE A 175 3.32 -0.10 -12.12
CA PHE A 175 2.73 -1.23 -12.81
C PHE A 175 1.23 -1.03 -12.96
N LYS A 176 0.77 -0.88 -14.22
CA LYS A 176 -0.60 -0.48 -14.57
C LYS A 176 -1.03 0.76 -13.77
N ASP A 177 -2.09 0.68 -12.97
CA ASP A 177 -2.66 1.74 -12.15
C ASP A 177 -2.14 1.81 -10.71
N MET A 178 -1.09 1.04 -10.37
CA MET A 178 -0.42 1.11 -9.07
C MET A 178 1.01 1.62 -9.20
N ARG A 179 1.36 2.63 -8.40
CA ARG A 179 2.75 3.00 -8.13
C ARG A 179 3.15 2.54 -6.74
N VAL A 180 4.35 1.97 -6.60
CA VAL A 180 4.93 1.57 -5.32
C VAL A 180 6.29 2.21 -5.15
N ARG A 181 6.47 2.96 -4.07
CA ARG A 181 7.76 3.55 -3.68
C ARG A 181 8.06 3.26 -2.22
N ASN A 182 9.31 3.48 -1.78
CA ASN A 182 9.68 3.29 -0.39
C ASN A 182 10.46 4.45 0.22
N VAL A 183 10.41 4.52 1.54
CA VAL A 183 11.26 5.37 2.39
C VAL A 183 11.94 4.45 3.41
N PRO A 184 13.26 4.20 3.30
CA PRO A 184 13.96 3.37 4.27
C PRO A 184 13.99 3.96 5.66
N THR A 185 13.95 3.06 6.62
CA THR A 185 14.01 3.33 8.04
C THR A 185 14.81 2.22 8.71
N ASN A 186 15.17 2.43 9.96
CA ASN A 186 16.00 1.49 10.69
C ASN A 186 15.14 0.49 11.47
N ILE A 187 15.75 -0.66 11.77
CA ILE A 187 15.27 -1.61 12.77
C ILE A 187 16.24 -1.66 13.95
N ARG A 188 15.89 -2.46 14.94
CA ARG A 188 16.70 -2.76 16.12
C ARG A 188 17.31 -4.12 15.85
N ASN A 189 18.61 -4.26 16.05
CA ASN A 189 19.26 -5.55 16.01
C ASN A 189 19.05 -6.31 17.34
N TYR A 190 19.41 -7.59 17.37
CA TYR A 190 19.29 -8.44 18.56
C TYR A 190 20.10 -7.95 19.78
N GLY A 191 21.11 -7.12 19.57
CA GLY A 191 21.91 -6.48 20.65
C GLY A 191 21.33 -5.16 21.15
N ASN A 192 20.09 -4.83 20.80
CA ASN A 192 19.43 -3.54 21.09
C ASN A 192 20.13 -2.32 20.46
N GLY A 193 21.01 -2.55 19.48
CA GLY A 193 21.58 -1.51 18.62
C GLY A 193 20.68 -1.20 17.44
N THR A 194 21.07 -0.19 16.67
CA THR A 194 20.36 0.16 15.41
C THR A 194 20.94 -0.64 14.25
N GLU A 195 20.07 -1.26 13.46
CA GLU A 195 20.39 -1.78 12.15
C GLU A 195 19.80 -0.85 11.10
N PHE A 196 20.69 -0.23 10.33
CA PHE A 196 20.32 0.80 9.37
C PHE A 196 19.65 0.20 8.14
N ASP A 197 18.59 0.86 7.66
CA ASP A 197 17.89 0.52 6.41
C ASP A 197 17.35 -0.92 6.31
N GLY A 198 17.15 -1.59 7.47
CA GLY A 198 16.53 -2.92 7.54
C GLY A 198 15.00 -2.92 7.39
N ASN A 199 14.38 -1.74 7.39
CA ASN A 199 12.96 -1.56 7.11
C ASN A 199 12.76 -0.51 6.01
N SER A 200 11.62 -0.60 5.35
CA SER A 200 11.13 0.36 4.39
C SER A 200 9.65 0.57 4.63
N ILE A 201 9.28 1.84 4.78
CA ILE A 201 7.89 2.26 4.68
C ILE A 201 7.55 2.23 3.20
N PHE A 202 6.61 1.38 2.79
CA PHE A 202 6.15 1.30 1.41
C PHE A 202 4.89 2.13 1.22
N ILE A 203 4.88 2.95 0.16
CA ILE A 203 3.75 3.78 -0.22
C ILE A 203 3.20 3.25 -1.54
N PHE A 204 1.92 2.90 -1.52
CA PHE A 204 1.14 2.42 -2.65
C PHE A 204 0.21 3.55 -3.10
N GLU A 205 0.32 3.94 -4.36
CA GLU A 205 -0.51 5.00 -4.95
C GLU A 205 -1.39 4.37 -6.02
N VAL A 206 -2.71 4.46 -5.82
CA VAL A 206 -3.73 3.89 -6.71
C VAL A 206 -4.79 4.94 -6.97
N GLY A 207 -4.88 5.40 -8.21
CA GLY A 207 -5.73 6.54 -8.56
C GLY A 207 -5.30 7.79 -7.79
N ASP A 208 -6.19 8.34 -6.98
CA ASP A 208 -5.90 9.49 -6.13
C ASP A 208 -5.53 9.10 -4.69
N LEU A 209 -5.54 7.82 -4.32
CA LEU A 209 -5.27 7.35 -2.95
C LEU A 209 -3.78 7.07 -2.71
N CYS A 210 -3.30 7.44 -1.52
CA CYS A 210 -1.97 7.07 -1.02
C CYS A 210 -2.09 6.19 0.24
N LEU A 211 -1.61 4.95 0.18
CA LEU A 211 -1.60 4.02 1.29
C LEU A 211 -0.16 3.77 1.74
N ALA A 212 0.15 3.94 3.03
CA ALA A 212 1.47 3.66 3.57
C ALA A 212 1.44 2.44 4.50
N HIS A 213 2.37 1.52 4.29
CA HIS A 213 2.64 0.40 5.16
C HIS A 213 3.94 0.66 5.91
N LEU A 214 3.85 0.77 7.25
CA LEU A 214 5.00 1.16 8.07
C LEU A 214 6.06 0.05 8.23
N GLY A 215 5.78 -1.16 7.75
CA GLY A 215 6.62 -2.32 7.97
C GLY A 215 6.79 -2.60 9.45
N HIS A 216 8.03 -2.88 9.84
CA HIS A 216 8.45 -3.20 11.19
C HIS A 216 9.14 -1.98 11.84
N LEU A 217 8.46 -0.82 11.87
CA LEU A 217 9.03 0.45 12.32
C LEU A 217 9.47 0.42 13.79
N HIS A 218 10.70 0.87 14.08
CA HIS A 218 11.30 0.81 15.44
C HIS A 218 11.65 2.16 16.06
N HIS A 219 11.46 3.26 15.32
CA HIS A 219 11.78 4.60 15.79
C HIS A 219 10.78 5.61 15.23
N LYS A 220 10.71 6.79 15.84
CA LYS A 220 9.89 7.89 15.33
C LYS A 220 10.39 8.39 13.98
N LEU A 221 9.48 9.00 13.23
CA LEU A 221 9.82 9.56 11.93
C LEU A 221 10.57 10.88 12.10
N THR A 222 11.61 11.07 11.29
CA THR A 222 12.33 12.33 11.20
C THR A 222 11.57 13.27 10.25
N PRO A 223 11.84 14.59 10.29
CA PRO A 223 11.29 15.51 9.29
C PRO A 223 11.60 15.09 7.84
N GLY A 224 12.77 14.49 7.60
CA GLY A 224 13.13 13.94 6.29
C GLY A 224 12.22 12.77 5.89
N HIS A 225 11.97 11.82 6.79
CA HIS A 225 11.03 10.73 6.52
C HIS A 225 9.63 11.26 6.21
N LEU A 226 9.14 12.22 6.98
CA LEU A 226 7.81 12.82 6.77
C LEU A 226 7.72 13.52 5.41
N ALA A 227 8.76 14.24 5.01
CA ALA A 227 8.83 14.89 3.70
C ALA A 227 8.84 13.87 2.56
N ASP A 228 9.60 12.79 2.70
CA ASP A 228 9.69 11.72 1.68
C ASP A 228 8.41 10.88 1.60
N ILE A 229 7.71 10.66 2.72
CA ILE A 229 6.44 9.93 2.76
C ILE A 229 5.32 10.77 2.14
N GLY A 230 5.22 12.05 2.50
CA GLY A 230 4.16 12.94 2.02
C GLY A 230 2.80 12.65 2.64
N ARG A 231 1.73 13.09 1.98
CA ARG A 231 0.35 12.89 2.45
C ARG A 231 -0.08 11.43 2.29
N ILE A 232 -0.64 10.85 3.35
CA ILE A 232 -1.18 9.49 3.38
C ILE A 232 -2.67 9.51 3.68
N ASP A 233 -3.41 8.66 3.00
CA ASP A 233 -4.86 8.47 3.17
C ASP A 233 -5.19 7.26 4.05
N VAL A 234 -4.42 6.17 3.89
CA VAL A 234 -4.57 4.95 4.68
C VAL A 234 -3.21 4.54 5.25
N LEU A 235 -3.13 4.35 6.56
CA LEU A 235 -1.89 4.01 7.23
C LEU A 235 -2.00 2.63 7.90
N PHE A 236 -1.18 1.67 7.46
CA PHE A 236 -1.03 0.37 8.11
C PHE A 236 0.05 0.46 9.18
N VAL A 237 -0.31 0.18 10.43
CA VAL A 237 0.52 0.48 11.61
C VAL A 237 0.76 -0.79 12.43
N PRO A 238 2.00 -1.17 12.75
CA PRO A 238 2.24 -2.25 13.69
C PRO A 238 1.93 -1.80 15.12
N VAL A 239 1.22 -2.65 15.90
CA VAL A 239 0.70 -2.24 17.22
C VAL A 239 1.02 -3.21 18.36
N ASP A 240 2.00 -4.10 18.20
CA ASP A 240 2.42 -5.01 19.28
C ASP A 240 3.04 -4.27 20.48
N GLY A 241 3.72 -3.15 20.22
CA GLY A 241 4.33 -2.29 21.23
C GLY A 241 5.60 -2.82 21.90
N GLY A 242 6.22 -3.87 21.35
CA GLY A 242 7.42 -4.50 21.90
C GLY A 242 8.47 -4.85 20.83
N PHE A 243 8.13 -5.77 19.94
CA PHE A 243 8.95 -6.13 18.77
C PHE A 243 9.07 -4.95 17.82
N THR A 244 8.01 -4.15 17.66
CA THR A 244 8.05 -2.87 16.93
C THR A 244 8.09 -1.68 17.89
N LEU A 245 7.99 -0.46 17.36
CA LEU A 245 7.94 0.78 18.14
C LEU A 245 6.84 0.70 19.21
N ASN A 246 7.13 1.20 20.41
CA ASN A 246 6.17 1.18 21.51
C ASN A 246 4.91 2.01 21.16
N ILE A 247 3.79 1.67 21.80
CA ILE A 247 2.47 2.26 21.49
C ILE A 247 2.45 3.80 21.67
N PHE A 248 3.22 4.33 22.63
CA PHE A 248 3.26 5.78 22.89
C PHE A 248 3.91 6.53 21.74
N ASP A 249 5.11 6.13 21.34
CA ASP A 249 5.80 6.73 20.20
C ASP A 249 5.05 6.44 18.88
N MET A 250 4.37 5.31 18.76
CA MET A 250 3.56 5.01 17.58
C MET A 250 2.36 5.97 17.43
N GLN A 251 1.72 6.37 18.53
CA GLN A 251 0.69 7.40 18.50
C GLN A 251 1.22 8.75 18.01
N GLU A 252 2.46 9.11 18.37
CA GLU A 252 3.11 10.30 17.83
C GLU A 252 3.31 10.18 16.32
N VAL A 253 3.77 9.03 15.81
CA VAL A 253 3.91 8.77 14.37
C VAL A 253 2.58 8.88 13.63
N ILE A 254 1.51 8.29 14.16
CA ILE A 254 0.16 8.40 13.60
C ILE A 254 -0.28 9.86 13.52
N THR A 255 -0.01 10.63 14.58
CA THR A 255 -0.34 12.06 14.65
C THR A 255 0.46 12.88 13.63
N GLN A 256 1.75 12.59 13.46
CA GLN A 256 2.62 13.26 12.48
C GLN A 256 2.18 13.01 11.03
N LEU A 257 1.76 11.77 10.71
CA LEU A 257 1.30 11.42 9.37
C LEU A 257 -0.13 11.88 9.09
N ALA A 258 -0.94 12.06 10.14
CA ALA A 258 -2.31 12.60 10.07
C ALA A 258 -3.19 11.91 9.01
N ALA A 259 -3.00 10.59 8.83
CA ALA A 259 -3.81 9.80 7.92
C ALA A 259 -5.27 9.72 8.43
N PRO A 260 -6.29 9.97 7.59
CA PRO A 260 -7.69 9.91 8.01
C PRO A 260 -8.13 8.50 8.41
N LEU A 261 -7.48 7.47 7.84
CA LEU A 261 -7.74 6.07 8.17
C LEU A 261 -6.46 5.36 8.63
N VAL A 262 -6.50 4.82 9.84
CA VAL A 262 -5.47 3.94 10.40
C VAL A 262 -6.01 2.51 10.43
N VAL A 263 -5.19 1.56 10.00
CA VAL A 263 -5.50 0.13 10.04
C VAL A 263 -4.40 -0.57 10.85
N PRO A 264 -4.69 -1.10 12.05
CA PRO A 264 -3.69 -1.76 12.86
C PRO A 264 -3.32 -3.11 12.25
N MET A 265 -2.07 -3.50 12.44
CA MET A 265 -1.49 -4.79 12.07
C MET A 265 -0.48 -5.22 13.14
N HIS A 266 0.14 -6.38 12.96
CA HIS A 266 1.24 -6.84 13.81
C HIS A 266 0.88 -6.82 15.30
N TYR A 267 -0.25 -7.42 15.66
CA TYR A 267 -0.66 -7.70 17.02
C TYR A 267 -0.82 -9.21 17.16
N PHE A 268 -0.55 -9.76 18.35
CA PHE A 268 -0.52 -11.21 18.58
C PHE A 268 -1.69 -11.72 19.41
N SER A 269 -2.56 -10.82 19.84
CA SER A 269 -3.73 -11.11 20.65
C SER A 269 -4.73 -9.95 20.61
N GLU A 270 -5.99 -10.26 20.86
CA GLU A 270 -7.03 -9.24 21.08
C GLU A 270 -6.64 -8.26 22.20
N SER A 271 -5.99 -8.73 23.26
CA SER A 271 -5.55 -7.87 24.37
C SER A 271 -4.47 -6.87 23.93
N THR A 272 -3.58 -7.24 23.01
CA THR A 272 -2.57 -6.35 22.46
C THR A 272 -3.20 -5.28 21.57
N LEU A 273 -4.12 -5.70 20.70
CA LEU A 273 -4.90 -4.78 19.89
C LEU A 273 -5.69 -3.80 20.77
N GLU A 274 -6.39 -4.29 21.80
CA GLU A 274 -7.22 -3.47 22.68
C GLU A 274 -6.40 -2.41 23.44
N ARG A 275 -5.16 -2.72 23.86
CA ARG A 275 -4.26 -1.71 24.46
C ARG A 275 -4.00 -0.54 23.51
N PHE A 276 -3.79 -0.82 22.23
CA PHE A 276 -3.62 0.21 21.20
C PHE A 276 -4.92 0.98 20.96
N LEU A 277 -6.05 0.28 20.78
CA LEU A 277 -7.35 0.92 20.54
C LEU A 277 -7.74 1.85 21.70
N ALA A 278 -7.59 1.39 22.94
CA ALA A 278 -7.88 2.18 24.14
C ALA A 278 -7.10 3.52 24.14
N ARG A 279 -5.87 3.53 23.63
CA ARG A 279 -5.04 4.74 23.57
C ARG A 279 -5.51 5.75 22.53
N LEU A 280 -6.11 5.28 21.43
CA LEU A 280 -6.58 6.14 20.33
C LEU A 280 -8.06 6.54 20.43
N ARG A 281 -8.86 5.88 21.28
CA ARG A 281 -10.32 6.14 21.42
C ARG A 281 -10.70 7.60 21.66
N ASP A 282 -9.85 8.37 22.35
CA ASP A 282 -10.13 9.80 22.61
C ASP A 282 -9.96 10.70 21.37
N SER A 283 -9.22 10.22 20.36
CA SER A 283 -8.84 11.00 19.17
C SER A 283 -9.34 10.42 17.86
N HIS A 284 -9.71 9.14 17.84
CA HIS A 284 -10.12 8.41 16.64
C HIS A 284 -11.41 7.64 16.87
N GLU A 285 -12.26 7.62 15.84
CA GLU A 285 -13.42 6.73 15.80
C GLU A 285 -12.95 5.28 15.56
N ILE A 286 -13.31 4.34 16.43
CA ILE A 286 -12.95 2.93 16.28
C ILE A 286 -14.05 2.21 15.50
N LYS A 287 -13.68 1.55 14.40
CA LYS A 287 -14.58 0.78 13.53
C LYS A 287 -14.09 -0.64 13.43
N LEU A 288 -14.97 -1.59 13.77
CA LEU A 288 -14.74 -3.01 13.54
C LEU A 288 -15.40 -3.35 12.21
N ASN A 289 -14.64 -3.94 11.28
CA ASN A 289 -15.17 -4.36 9.99
C ASN A 289 -15.76 -5.78 10.10
N ASP A 290 -16.83 -6.06 9.37
CA ASP A 290 -17.51 -7.37 9.43
C ASP A 290 -16.65 -8.53 8.88
N GLY A 291 -15.66 -8.22 8.04
CA GLY A 291 -14.77 -9.21 7.43
C GLY A 291 -13.37 -8.67 7.16
N PRO A 292 -12.45 -9.52 6.68
CA PRO A 292 -11.04 -9.14 6.47
C PRO A 292 -10.84 -8.12 5.35
N SER A 293 -11.87 -7.88 4.52
CA SER A 293 -11.78 -7.09 3.30
C SER A 293 -12.69 -5.87 3.34
N THR A 294 -12.22 -4.77 2.75
CA THR A 294 -12.98 -3.53 2.57
C THR A 294 -12.61 -2.85 1.27
N LEU A 295 -13.53 -2.05 0.72
CA LEU A 295 -13.29 -1.20 -0.44
C LEU A 295 -13.08 0.25 0.02
N ILE A 296 -11.93 0.80 -0.29
CA ILE A 296 -11.55 2.17 0.07
C ILE A 296 -11.47 3.01 -1.19
N SER A 297 -12.09 4.18 -1.16
CA SER A 297 -12.09 5.19 -2.21
C SER A 297 -12.02 6.57 -1.56
N ARG A 298 -11.73 7.62 -2.33
CA ARG A 298 -11.77 9.00 -1.85
C ARG A 298 -13.10 9.37 -1.17
N ASN A 299 -14.20 8.80 -1.64
CA ASN A 299 -15.54 9.08 -1.14
C ASN A 299 -15.92 8.26 0.10
N THR A 300 -15.24 7.14 0.34
CA THR A 300 -15.52 6.25 1.48
C THR A 300 -14.52 6.42 2.63
N ILE A 301 -13.42 7.15 2.42
CA ILE A 301 -12.51 7.52 3.50
C ILE A 301 -13.26 8.31 4.58
N PRO A 302 -13.09 7.94 5.87
CA PRO A 302 -13.71 8.67 6.96
C PRO A 302 -13.32 10.14 7.00
N LYS A 303 -14.31 11.02 7.21
CA LYS A 303 -14.10 12.47 7.40
C LYS A 303 -13.48 12.80 8.75
N LYS A 304 -13.67 11.93 9.75
CA LYS A 304 -13.05 12.00 11.07
C LYS A 304 -11.91 10.99 11.12
N PRO A 305 -10.77 11.31 11.78
CA PRO A 305 -9.72 10.33 12.03
C PRO A 305 -10.33 9.05 12.61
N SER A 306 -10.05 7.92 11.96
CA SER A 306 -10.65 6.64 12.32
C SER A 306 -9.60 5.54 12.36
N VAL A 307 -9.79 4.59 13.27
CA VAL A 307 -9.09 3.30 13.26
C VAL A 307 -10.08 2.25 12.76
N MET A 308 -9.74 1.56 11.67
CA MET A 308 -10.53 0.43 11.17
C MET A 308 -9.79 -0.87 11.44
N VAL A 309 -10.39 -1.74 12.23
CA VAL A 309 -9.90 -3.09 12.50
C VAL A 309 -10.48 -4.04 11.46
N LEU A 310 -9.61 -4.69 10.70
CA LEU A 310 -9.98 -5.78 9.81
C LEU A 310 -9.74 -7.11 10.54
N PRO A 311 -10.77 -7.94 10.79
CA PRO A 311 -10.58 -9.24 11.44
C PRO A 311 -9.72 -10.17 10.56
N GLY A 312 -8.90 -11.00 11.20
CA GLY A 312 -8.03 -11.96 10.52
C GLY A 312 -7.13 -12.72 11.49
N PRO A 313 -6.35 -13.68 10.97
CA PRO A 313 -5.38 -14.41 11.78
C PRO A 313 -4.29 -13.46 12.28
N HIS A 314 -3.97 -13.59 13.57
CA HIS A 314 -3.03 -12.76 14.32
C HIS A 314 -2.11 -13.64 15.17
#